data_AF-A0A1U8LEJ3-F1
#
_entry.id   AF-A0A1U8LEJ3-F1
#
_cell.length_a   1.000
_cell.length_b   1.000
_cell.length_c   1.000
_cell.angle_alpha   90.00
_cell.angle_beta   90.00
_cell.angle_gamma   90.00
#
_symmetry.space_group_name_H-M   'P 1'
#
loop_
_entity.id
_entity.type
_entity.pdbx_description
1 polymer ?
#
loop_
_entity_poly.entity_id
_entity_poly.type
_entity_poly.pdbx_seq_one_letter_code
_entity_poly.pdbx_strand_id
1 'polypeptide(L)'
;MAPPSITKNALDGIGLADDHVFMSITLKGTNFLANGQPILSNVPQNIVATPSPFSSLDKSKGTVGCFVGFDTEEPKSQHVVSIGKLNCIGFMSIFRFKVWWTTHWVGNSGKDLEHETQMMMLDKDESVRPYVLLLPLLEGPFRASLQPGIDDNVDICMESGSTQVSRSTLRSCLYMHVGDDPYKLVKEAMKVARHHLGTFKLLDEKTPPGVVDKFGWCTWDAFYPNVHPKGVWEGVKGLAEGGCPPGMVLIDDGWQSICHDDDPISDKEGMNRTSAGVEDDNGRFSSRQDCE
;
A
#
# COMPACT_ATOMS: atom_id res chain seq x y z
N MET A 1 23.99 -48.35 -20.32
CA MET A 1 23.44 -48.00 -21.65
C MET A 1 22.92 -46.57 -21.55
N ALA A 2 23.59 -45.65 -22.24
CA ALA A 2 23.19 -44.25 -22.31
C ALA A 2 21.96 -44.09 -23.21
N PRO A 3 21.06 -43.12 -22.93
CA PRO A 3 20.03 -42.74 -23.89
C PRO A 3 20.65 -41.96 -25.05
N PRO A 4 20.08 -42.06 -26.28
CA PRO A 4 20.74 -41.59 -27.48
C PRO A 4 20.66 -40.07 -27.64
N SER A 5 21.76 -39.52 -28.13
CA SER A 5 21.93 -38.16 -28.62
C SER A 5 21.15 -37.96 -29.93
N ILE A 6 20.39 -36.86 -30.04
CA ILE A 6 19.90 -36.33 -31.31
C ILE A 6 20.45 -34.90 -31.44
N THR A 7 21.52 -34.77 -32.21
CA THR A 7 21.91 -33.52 -32.87
C THR A 7 21.44 -33.56 -34.32
N LYS A 8 20.70 -32.55 -34.77
CA LYS A 8 20.71 -32.07 -36.15
C LYS A 8 20.27 -30.60 -36.24
N ASN A 9 21.28 -29.74 -36.33
CA ASN A 9 21.43 -28.56 -37.17
C ASN A 9 20.25 -27.58 -37.36
N ALA A 10 20.47 -26.39 -36.80
CA ALA A 10 20.53 -25.11 -37.49
C ALA A 10 19.44 -24.80 -38.53
N LEU A 11 18.52 -23.94 -38.11
CA LEU A 11 18.05 -22.82 -38.91
C LEU A 11 18.48 -21.54 -38.18
N ASP A 12 19.55 -20.94 -38.68
CA ASP A 12 19.91 -19.55 -38.39
C ASP A 12 18.82 -18.61 -38.90
N GLY A 13 18.58 -17.54 -38.15
CA GLY A 13 17.99 -16.31 -38.66
C GLY A 13 16.49 -16.15 -38.38
N ILE A 14 16.18 -15.64 -37.18
CA ILE A 14 15.66 -14.27 -36.99
C ILE A 14 16.03 -13.95 -35.54
N GLY A 15 16.98 -13.02 -35.37
CA GLY A 15 17.16 -12.39 -34.08
C GLY A 15 15.84 -11.73 -33.72
N LEU A 16 15.14 -12.26 -32.72
CA LEU A 16 14.16 -11.47 -31.99
C LEU A 16 14.98 -10.34 -31.38
N ALA A 17 14.88 -9.16 -31.99
CA ALA A 17 15.28 -7.94 -31.34
C ALA A 17 14.59 -7.97 -29.96
N ASP A 18 15.40 -7.86 -28.92
CA ASP A 18 14.92 -7.56 -27.59
C ASP A 18 14.32 -6.14 -27.71
N ASP A 19 13.08 -6.05 -28.17
CA ASP A 19 12.30 -4.82 -28.26
C ASP A 19 12.05 -4.40 -26.81
N HIS A 20 13.07 -3.80 -26.20
CA HIS A 20 12.96 -3.16 -24.91
C HIS A 20 11.93 -2.05 -25.05
N VAL A 21 10.68 -2.36 -24.67
CA VAL A 21 9.58 -1.41 -24.59
C VAL A 21 10.05 -0.26 -23.71
N PHE A 22 10.21 0.91 -24.31
CA PHE A 22 10.67 2.10 -23.61
C PHE A 22 9.64 2.49 -22.54
N MET A 23 9.99 2.29 -21.28
CA MET A 23 9.12 2.63 -20.15
C MET A 23 9.31 4.09 -19.75
N SER A 24 8.20 4.82 -19.63
CA SER A 24 8.23 6.21 -19.17
C SER A 24 6.94 6.62 -18.47
N ILE A 25 7.07 7.50 -17.49
CA ILE A 25 5.97 8.24 -16.87
C ILE A 25 6.25 9.73 -16.93
N THR A 26 5.28 10.51 -17.39
CA THR A 26 5.42 11.97 -17.55
C THR A 26 4.11 12.68 -17.28
N LEU A 27 4.18 13.90 -16.75
CA LEU A 27 3.07 14.84 -16.73
C LEU A 27 3.22 15.78 -17.92
N LYS A 28 2.26 15.76 -18.86
CA LYS A 28 2.26 16.63 -20.05
C LYS A 28 0.92 17.36 -20.17
N GLY A 29 0.98 18.69 -20.04
CA GLY A 29 -0.24 19.50 -19.94
C GLY A 29 -1.06 19.06 -18.72
N THR A 30 -2.31 18.67 -18.94
CA THR A 30 -3.23 18.19 -17.90
C THR A 30 -3.36 16.68 -17.83
N ASN A 31 -2.38 15.91 -18.35
CA ASN A 31 -2.44 14.45 -18.37
C ASN A 31 -1.15 13.82 -17.82
N PHE A 32 -1.30 12.87 -16.91
CA PHE A 32 -0.26 11.89 -16.64
C PHE A 32 -0.29 10.82 -17.73
N LEU A 33 0.87 10.52 -18.28
CA LEU A 33 1.06 9.57 -19.37
C LEU A 33 2.02 8.46 -18.94
N ALA A 34 1.63 7.20 -19.14
CA ALA A 34 2.50 6.03 -19.06
C ALA A 34 2.75 5.50 -20.48
N ASN A 35 4.00 5.48 -20.94
CA ASN A 35 4.38 5.17 -22.33
C ASN A 35 3.59 6.00 -23.37
N GLY A 36 3.34 7.27 -23.04
CA GLY A 36 2.54 8.17 -23.88
C GLY A 36 1.02 7.96 -23.80
N GLN A 37 0.54 6.93 -23.12
CA GLN A 37 -0.89 6.67 -22.92
C GLN A 37 -1.41 7.37 -21.67
N PRO A 38 -2.55 8.07 -21.71
CA PRO A 38 -3.11 8.74 -20.55
C PRO A 38 -3.53 7.75 -19.47
N ILE A 39 -3.14 8.05 -18.23
CA ILE A 39 -3.50 7.29 -17.02
C ILE A 39 -4.32 8.11 -16.03
N LEU A 40 -4.07 9.42 -15.96
CA LEU A 40 -4.91 10.38 -15.27
C LEU A 40 -5.07 11.60 -16.17
N SER A 41 -6.31 12.05 -16.34
CA SER A 41 -6.66 13.22 -17.16
C SER A 41 -7.12 14.37 -16.28
N ASN A 42 -7.24 15.58 -16.84
CA ASN A 42 -7.70 16.76 -16.10
C ASN A 42 -6.89 17.04 -14.81
N VAL A 43 -5.59 16.72 -14.82
CA VAL A 43 -4.67 16.97 -13.72
C VAL A 43 -4.64 18.47 -13.41
N PRO A 44 -4.95 18.90 -12.18
CA PRO A 44 -4.92 20.32 -11.81
C PRO A 44 -3.54 20.96 -11.96
N GLN A 45 -3.51 22.27 -12.26
CA GLN A 45 -2.25 23.00 -12.52
C GLN A 45 -1.33 23.11 -11.29
N ASN A 46 -1.87 22.98 -10.08
CA ASN A 46 -1.09 23.00 -8.86
C ASN A 46 -0.39 21.66 -8.56
N ILE A 47 -0.67 20.60 -9.32
CA ILE A 47 0.03 19.32 -9.22
C ILE A 47 1.40 19.43 -9.89
N VAL A 48 2.43 18.97 -9.19
CA VAL A 48 3.82 18.98 -9.66
C VAL A 48 4.33 17.55 -9.69
N ALA A 49 4.89 17.16 -10.83
CA ALA A 49 5.56 15.87 -11.01
C ALA A 49 7.07 16.08 -11.18
N THR A 50 7.86 15.48 -10.29
CA THR A 50 9.33 15.53 -10.32
C THR A 50 9.87 14.15 -10.67
N PRO A 51 10.61 13.98 -11.78
CA PRO A 51 11.27 12.72 -12.13
C PRO A 51 12.08 12.15 -10.96
N SER A 52 12.00 10.83 -10.75
CA SER A 52 12.81 10.16 -9.74
C SER A 52 14.29 10.26 -10.11
N PRO A 53 15.17 10.78 -9.24
CA PRO A 53 16.61 10.77 -9.48
C PRO A 53 17.21 9.37 -9.36
N PHE A 54 16.42 8.39 -8.91
CA PHE A 54 16.81 7.01 -8.66
C PHE A 54 16.49 6.07 -9.82
N SER A 55 16.26 6.62 -11.03
CA SER A 55 16.06 5.83 -12.23
C SER A 55 17.25 4.89 -12.48
N SER A 56 16.98 3.69 -12.99
CA SER A 56 17.98 2.70 -13.37
C SER A 56 19.18 3.34 -14.09
N LEU A 57 20.40 2.92 -13.75
CA LEU A 57 21.66 3.31 -14.42
C LEU A 57 21.68 2.98 -15.93
N ASP A 58 20.69 2.23 -16.39
CA ASP A 58 20.48 1.90 -17.78
C ASP A 58 19.91 3.11 -18.55
N LYS A 59 20.80 3.87 -19.20
CA LYS A 59 20.47 5.03 -20.05
C LYS A 59 19.56 4.70 -21.23
N SER A 60 19.28 3.41 -21.49
CA SER A 60 18.34 2.97 -22.52
C SER A 60 16.86 3.07 -22.08
N LYS A 61 16.59 3.25 -20.78
CA LYS A 61 15.23 3.33 -20.22
C LYS A 61 14.86 4.77 -19.89
N GLY A 62 13.63 5.17 -20.20
CA GLY A 62 13.09 6.49 -19.86
C GLY A 62 12.92 6.68 -18.35
N THR A 63 12.41 7.85 -17.95
CA THR A 63 12.02 8.11 -16.56
C THR A 63 10.90 7.15 -16.16
N VAL A 64 11.22 6.09 -15.44
CA VAL A 64 10.25 5.04 -15.04
C VAL A 64 9.44 5.39 -13.78
N GLY A 65 9.80 6.46 -13.06
CA GLY A 65 9.07 6.89 -11.89
C GLY A 65 9.18 8.37 -11.61
N CYS A 66 8.18 8.92 -10.92
CA CYS A 66 8.15 10.32 -10.52
C CYS A 66 7.50 10.50 -9.14
N PHE A 67 7.93 11.54 -8.44
CA PHE A 67 7.29 12.04 -7.22
C PHE A 67 6.24 13.08 -7.60
N VAL A 68 5.07 12.96 -7.03
CA VAL A 68 3.94 13.85 -7.24
C VAL A 68 3.64 14.58 -5.93
N GLY A 69 3.50 15.90 -6.03
CA GLY A 69 3.12 16.79 -4.95
C GLY A 69 2.25 17.93 -5.45
N PHE A 70 1.98 18.91 -4.60
CA PHE A 70 1.13 20.04 -4.92
C PHE A 70 1.42 21.28 -4.07
N ASP A 71 0.91 22.42 -4.54
CA ASP A 71 0.84 23.67 -3.79
C ASP A 71 -0.63 24.04 -3.49
N THR A 72 -0.86 24.62 -2.32
CA THR A 72 -2.13 25.25 -1.92
C THR A 72 -1.85 26.68 -1.43
N GLU A 73 -2.88 27.53 -1.45
CA GLU A 73 -2.74 28.92 -0.98
C GLU A 73 -2.52 28.99 0.53
N GLU A 74 -3.32 28.22 1.28
CA GLU A 74 -3.31 28.25 2.74
C GLU A 74 -2.64 27.01 3.34
N PRO A 75 -1.85 27.17 4.42
CA PRO A 75 -1.31 26.03 5.14
C PRO A 75 -2.40 25.34 5.97
N LYS A 76 -2.49 24.02 5.85
CA LYS A 76 -3.43 23.20 6.63
C LYS A 76 -2.76 21.97 7.20
N SER A 77 -3.31 21.44 8.29
CA SER A 77 -2.96 20.14 8.86
C SER A 77 -3.57 18.98 8.08
N GLN A 78 -4.55 19.27 7.23
CA GLN A 78 -5.18 18.31 6.33
C GLN A 78 -5.47 18.96 4.97
N HIS A 79 -5.12 18.25 3.90
CA HIS A 79 -5.45 18.61 2.52
C HIS A 79 -6.13 17.44 1.81
N VAL A 80 -7.08 17.75 0.95
CA VAL A 80 -7.64 16.81 -0.04
C VAL A 80 -7.53 17.49 -1.39
N VAL A 81 -6.77 16.91 -2.31
CA VAL A 81 -6.45 17.52 -3.61
C VAL A 81 -6.62 16.48 -4.70
N SER A 82 -7.33 16.80 -5.78
CA SER A 82 -7.40 15.94 -6.97
C SER A 82 -6.04 15.84 -7.66
N ILE A 83 -5.63 14.63 -7.98
CA ILE A 83 -4.45 14.35 -8.81
C ILE A 83 -4.83 14.02 -10.26
N GLY A 84 -6.13 14.13 -10.60
CA GLY A 84 -6.68 13.89 -11.93
C GLY A 84 -7.77 12.82 -11.96
N LYS A 85 -8.47 12.74 -13.09
CA LYS A 85 -9.53 11.78 -13.38
C LYS A 85 -8.98 10.45 -13.87
N LEU A 86 -9.45 9.37 -13.26
CA LEU A 86 -9.19 8.00 -13.70
C LEU A 86 -10.48 7.43 -14.30
N ASN A 87 -10.44 7.07 -15.59
CA ASN A 87 -11.58 6.52 -16.30
C ASN A 87 -11.18 5.31 -17.13
N CYS A 88 -11.97 4.23 -17.04
CA CYS A 88 -11.84 3.03 -17.87
C CYS A 88 -10.46 2.37 -17.84
N ILE A 89 -9.79 2.39 -16.68
CA ILE A 89 -8.53 1.68 -16.46
C ILE A 89 -8.70 0.83 -15.21
N GLY A 90 -8.73 -0.49 -15.40
CA GLY A 90 -8.80 -1.45 -14.30
C GLY A 90 -7.68 -1.23 -13.30
N PHE A 91 -7.97 -1.40 -12.02
CA PHE A 91 -6.98 -1.31 -10.96
C PHE A 91 -7.24 -2.30 -9.84
N MET A 92 -6.18 -2.62 -9.10
CA MET A 92 -6.25 -3.21 -7.78
C MET A 92 -5.68 -2.22 -6.76
N SER A 93 -6.30 -2.08 -5.60
CA SER A 93 -5.80 -1.25 -4.51
C SER A 93 -5.78 -2.00 -3.19
N ILE A 94 -5.01 -1.48 -2.23
CA ILE A 94 -5.01 -1.90 -0.83
C ILE A 94 -5.44 -0.68 -0.01
N PHE A 95 -6.52 -0.83 0.75
CA PHE A 95 -7.07 0.25 1.57
C PHE A 95 -7.35 -0.20 2.99
N ARG A 96 -7.35 0.75 3.92
CA ARG A 96 -7.57 0.51 5.34
C ARG A 96 -9.04 0.67 5.70
N PHE A 97 -9.75 -0.45 5.90
CA PHE A 97 -11.19 -0.47 6.16
C PHE A 97 -11.54 -0.53 7.67
N LYS A 98 -10.59 -0.94 8.51
CA LYS A 98 -10.66 -0.84 9.99
C LYS A 98 -9.35 -0.22 10.48
N VAL A 99 -9.33 0.27 11.72
CA VAL A 99 -8.16 0.97 12.31
C VAL A 99 -6.84 0.20 12.11
N TRP A 100 -6.91 -1.13 12.21
CA TRP A 100 -5.76 -2.05 12.19
C TRP A 100 -5.67 -2.94 10.94
N TRP A 101 -6.66 -2.87 10.03
CA TRP A 101 -6.80 -3.84 8.93
C TRP A 101 -6.88 -3.18 7.57
N THR A 102 -6.14 -3.77 6.63
CA THR A 102 -6.23 -3.48 5.21
C THR A 102 -6.84 -4.65 4.45
N THR A 103 -7.56 -4.37 3.38
CA THR A 103 -8.02 -5.37 2.41
C THR A 103 -7.77 -4.87 0.99
N HIS A 104 -7.93 -5.76 0.01
CA HIS A 104 -7.84 -5.40 -1.40
C HIS A 104 -9.19 -4.89 -1.91
N TRP A 105 -9.12 -4.09 -2.97
CA TRP A 105 -10.28 -3.66 -3.74
C TRP A 105 -9.94 -3.61 -5.23
N VAL A 106 -10.94 -3.72 -6.09
CA VAL A 106 -10.78 -3.61 -7.54
C VAL A 106 -11.84 -2.66 -8.11
N GLY A 107 -11.46 -1.89 -9.12
CA GLY A 107 -12.33 -0.94 -9.78
C GLY A 107 -11.78 -0.55 -11.15
N ASN A 108 -12.43 0.40 -11.82
CA ASN A 108 -11.96 0.88 -13.12
C ASN A 108 -12.08 2.40 -13.33
N SER A 109 -12.57 3.13 -12.32
CA SER A 109 -12.72 4.57 -12.33
C SER A 109 -12.41 5.20 -10.97
N GLY A 110 -12.15 6.51 -10.93
CA GLY A 110 -11.73 7.19 -9.70
C GLY A 110 -12.76 7.13 -8.55
N LYS A 111 -14.06 7.09 -8.88
CA LYS A 111 -15.13 6.93 -7.88
C LYS A 111 -15.15 5.54 -7.22
N ASP A 112 -14.54 4.54 -7.86
CA ASP A 112 -14.51 3.18 -7.34
C ASP A 112 -13.41 3.02 -6.28
N LEU A 113 -12.56 4.03 -6.03
CA LEU A 113 -11.61 3.95 -4.93
C LEU A 113 -12.33 3.91 -3.59
N GLU A 114 -11.71 3.21 -2.65
CA GLU A 114 -12.06 3.30 -1.25
C GLU A 114 -11.23 4.38 -0.55
N HIS A 115 -11.81 5.03 0.46
CA HIS A 115 -11.06 5.93 1.33
C HIS A 115 -9.91 5.19 2.00
N GLU A 116 -8.87 5.93 2.39
CA GLU A 116 -7.70 5.35 3.06
C GLU A 116 -6.95 4.30 2.22
N THR A 117 -6.96 4.46 0.90
CA THR A 117 -6.17 3.63 -0.02
C THR A 117 -4.68 3.95 0.14
N GLN A 118 -3.88 2.94 0.48
CA GLN A 118 -2.44 3.05 0.79
C GLN A 118 -1.54 2.56 -0.35
N MET A 119 -2.11 1.92 -1.35
CA MET A 119 -1.43 1.49 -2.57
C MET A 119 -2.48 1.28 -3.65
N MET A 120 -2.19 1.70 -4.88
CA MET A 120 -3.03 1.42 -6.04
C MET A 120 -2.16 1.00 -7.21
N MET A 121 -2.58 -0.02 -7.95
CA MET A 121 -1.92 -0.53 -9.14
C MET A 121 -2.89 -0.47 -10.32
N LEU A 122 -2.60 0.37 -11.30
CA LEU A 122 -3.31 0.40 -12.57
C LEU A 122 -2.87 -0.78 -13.43
N ASP A 123 -3.83 -1.45 -14.05
CA ASP A 123 -3.59 -2.58 -14.93
C ASP A 123 -2.95 -2.13 -16.25
N LYS A 124 -2.14 -3.02 -16.79
CA LYS A 124 -1.57 -2.85 -18.12
C LYS A 124 -2.68 -2.91 -19.18
N ASP A 125 -2.34 -2.47 -20.38
CA ASP A 125 -3.07 -2.81 -21.59
C ASP A 125 -2.22 -3.80 -22.39
N GLU A 126 -2.85 -4.68 -23.18
CA GLU A 126 -2.17 -5.74 -23.93
C GLU A 126 -1.15 -5.22 -24.94
N SER A 127 -1.24 -3.94 -25.32
CA SER A 127 -0.45 -3.39 -26.43
C SER A 127 0.54 -2.27 -26.05
N VAL A 128 0.23 -1.40 -25.08
CA VAL A 128 1.02 -0.16 -24.90
C VAL A 128 1.20 0.31 -23.45
N ARG A 129 0.14 0.28 -22.62
CA ARG A 129 0.19 0.83 -21.25
C ARG A 129 0.83 -0.20 -20.30
N PRO A 130 1.92 0.13 -19.59
CA PRO A 130 2.49 -0.74 -18.56
C PRO A 130 1.63 -0.72 -17.29
N TYR A 131 1.91 -1.62 -16.34
CA TYR A 131 1.38 -1.44 -14.98
C TYR A 131 1.87 -0.11 -14.41
N VAL A 132 1.00 0.56 -13.64
CA VAL A 132 1.37 1.80 -12.96
C VAL A 132 1.05 1.70 -11.47
N LEU A 133 2.08 1.73 -10.65
CA LEU A 133 1.94 1.82 -9.21
C LEU A 133 1.76 3.28 -8.82
N LEU A 134 0.74 3.57 -8.01
CA LEU A 134 0.54 4.80 -7.27
C LEU A 134 0.73 4.47 -5.78
N LEU A 135 1.81 4.96 -5.19
CA LEU A 135 2.21 4.69 -3.82
C LEU A 135 2.20 5.97 -2.97
N PRO A 136 1.15 6.23 -2.19
CA PRO A 136 1.13 7.26 -1.17
C PRO A 136 2.33 7.13 -0.22
N LEU A 137 2.99 8.25 0.07
CA LEU A 137 4.19 8.32 0.91
C LEU A 137 3.97 9.22 2.13
N LEU A 138 4.93 9.15 3.05
CA LEU A 138 5.09 10.17 4.08
C LEU A 138 5.88 11.35 3.52
N GLU A 139 5.50 12.57 3.90
CA GLU A 139 6.32 13.76 3.67
C GLU A 139 6.48 14.55 4.97
N GLY A 140 7.64 14.39 5.60
CA GLY A 140 7.87 14.89 6.95
C GLY A 140 6.81 14.32 7.90
N PRO A 141 6.04 15.17 8.62
CA PRO A 141 5.01 14.72 9.54
C PRO A 141 3.67 14.39 8.88
N PHE A 142 3.54 14.49 7.55
CA PHE A 142 2.28 14.21 6.85
C PHE A 142 2.26 12.80 6.30
N ARG A 143 1.10 12.15 6.41
CA ARG A 143 0.77 10.88 5.79
C ARG A 143 -0.13 11.12 4.58
N ALA A 144 0.17 10.44 3.48
CA ALA A 144 -0.69 10.37 2.30
C ALA A 144 -1.60 9.14 2.32
N SER A 145 -2.83 9.29 1.82
CA SER A 145 -3.71 8.22 1.35
C SER A 145 -4.45 8.66 0.09
N LEU A 146 -4.94 7.73 -0.72
CA LEU A 146 -5.84 8.01 -1.84
C LEU A 146 -7.29 7.79 -1.41
N GLN A 147 -8.20 8.50 -2.07
CA GLN A 147 -9.64 8.38 -1.86
C GLN A 147 -10.41 8.76 -3.13
N PRO A 148 -11.69 8.38 -3.25
CA PRO A 148 -12.53 8.83 -4.36
C PRO A 148 -12.78 10.33 -4.28
N GLY A 149 -12.63 11.01 -5.41
CA GLY A 149 -12.96 12.42 -5.60
C GLY A 149 -14.24 12.61 -6.40
N ILE A 150 -14.62 13.87 -6.61
CA ILE A 150 -15.81 14.24 -7.40
C ILE A 150 -15.55 13.97 -8.89
N ASP A 151 -16.57 13.50 -9.63
CA ASP A 151 -16.51 13.25 -11.08
C ASP A 151 -15.36 12.34 -11.55
N ASP A 152 -15.20 11.19 -10.91
CA ASP A 152 -14.16 10.17 -11.17
C ASP A 152 -12.72 10.68 -10.95
N ASN A 153 -12.56 11.75 -10.18
CA ASN A 153 -11.25 12.17 -9.70
C ASN A 153 -10.68 11.15 -8.70
N VAL A 154 -9.37 10.98 -8.76
CA VAL A 154 -8.60 10.38 -7.67
C VAL A 154 -8.08 11.55 -6.83
N ASP A 155 -8.42 11.56 -5.55
CA ASP A 155 -7.94 12.58 -4.63
C ASP A 155 -6.84 11.99 -3.73
N ILE A 156 -5.83 12.81 -3.44
CA ILE A 156 -4.84 12.53 -2.39
C ILE A 156 -5.23 13.28 -1.11
N CYS A 157 -5.36 12.54 -0.01
CA CYS A 157 -5.51 13.08 1.33
C CYS A 157 -4.13 13.15 1.99
N MET A 158 -3.75 14.33 2.48
CA MET A 158 -2.51 14.55 3.24
C MET A 158 -2.89 15.02 4.64
N GLU A 159 -2.48 14.32 5.68
CA GLU A 159 -2.82 14.65 7.07
C GLU A 159 -1.62 14.57 8.00
N SER A 160 -1.48 15.52 8.92
CA SER A 160 -0.45 15.50 9.98
C SER A 160 -0.96 14.95 11.31
N GLY A 161 -2.28 14.80 11.46
CA GLY A 161 -2.92 14.44 12.73
C GLY A 161 -2.84 15.53 13.82
N SER A 162 -2.39 16.75 13.49
CA SER A 162 -2.27 17.85 14.46
C SER A 162 -2.51 19.21 13.83
N THR A 163 -3.43 19.99 14.39
CA THR A 163 -3.73 21.38 13.97
C THR A 163 -2.53 22.32 14.11
N GLN A 164 -1.53 21.95 14.90
CA GLN A 164 -0.29 22.72 15.08
C GLN A 164 0.75 22.43 14.00
N VAL A 165 0.55 21.38 13.20
CA VAL A 165 1.47 20.96 12.14
C VAL A 165 0.78 21.18 10.80
N SER A 166 1.03 22.32 10.18
CA SER A 166 0.44 22.71 8.91
C SER A 166 1.49 22.99 7.83
N ARG A 167 1.14 22.73 6.57
CA ARG A 167 1.95 23.04 5.38
C ARG A 167 1.04 23.47 4.24
N SER A 168 1.55 24.26 3.30
CA SER A 168 0.86 24.63 2.05
C SER A 168 1.52 24.04 0.81
N THR A 169 2.74 23.51 0.95
CA THR A 169 3.51 22.92 -0.14
C THR A 169 4.00 21.55 0.28
N LEU A 170 3.75 20.56 -0.57
CA LEU A 170 4.26 19.20 -0.46
C LEU A 170 4.74 18.73 -1.84
N ARG A 171 5.85 17.99 -1.94
CA ARG A 171 6.54 17.71 -3.22
C ARG A 171 6.62 16.23 -3.60
N SER A 172 6.36 15.35 -2.67
CA SER A 172 6.61 13.90 -2.76
C SER A 172 5.57 13.07 -2.02
N CYS A 173 4.33 13.57 -1.94
CA CYS A 173 3.18 12.90 -1.31
C CYS A 173 2.87 11.53 -1.92
N LEU A 174 3.14 11.37 -3.22
CA LEU A 174 2.82 10.19 -4.00
C LEU A 174 4.00 9.84 -4.88
N TYR A 175 4.35 8.56 -4.93
CA TYR A 175 5.30 8.06 -5.90
C TYR A 175 4.58 7.24 -6.96
N MET A 176 4.79 7.58 -8.22
CA MET A 176 4.29 6.81 -9.36
C MET A 176 5.43 6.06 -10.03
N HIS A 177 5.22 4.79 -10.40
CA HIS A 177 6.23 3.95 -11.06
C HIS A 177 5.58 3.06 -12.13
N VAL A 178 6.17 2.97 -13.31
CA VAL A 178 5.75 2.07 -14.40
C VAL A 178 6.58 0.79 -14.48
N GLY A 179 5.95 -0.33 -14.81
CA GLY A 179 6.61 -1.64 -14.97
C GLY A 179 5.79 -2.65 -15.77
N ASP A 180 6.44 -3.70 -16.27
CA ASP A 180 5.82 -4.83 -16.99
C ASP A 180 5.40 -5.98 -16.07
N ASP A 181 6.07 -6.10 -14.92
CA ASP A 181 5.83 -7.12 -13.90
C ASP A 181 5.38 -6.46 -12.59
N PRO A 182 4.13 -6.68 -12.15
CA PRO A 182 3.57 -5.99 -10.98
C PRO A 182 4.30 -6.37 -9.67
N TYR A 183 4.88 -7.56 -9.58
CA TYR A 183 5.61 -8.00 -8.39
C TYR A 183 6.99 -7.38 -8.29
N LYS A 184 7.68 -7.22 -9.43
CA LYS A 184 8.95 -6.47 -9.48
C LYS A 184 8.70 -4.99 -9.27
N LEU A 185 7.65 -4.44 -9.87
CA LEU A 185 7.31 -3.03 -9.79
C LEU A 185 7.19 -2.54 -8.34
N VAL A 186 6.48 -3.29 -7.49
CA VAL A 186 6.36 -2.96 -6.06
C VAL A 186 7.73 -3.00 -5.37
N LYS A 187 8.54 -4.03 -5.62
CA LYS A 187 9.89 -4.13 -5.03
C LYS A 187 10.79 -2.97 -5.43
N GLU A 188 10.81 -2.60 -6.71
CA GLU A 188 11.61 -1.49 -7.21
C GLU A 188 11.11 -0.14 -6.68
N ALA A 189 9.80 0.08 -6.64
CA ALA A 189 9.24 1.28 -6.03
C ALA A 189 9.55 1.40 -4.54
N MET A 190 9.53 0.30 -3.79
CA MET A 190 9.91 0.31 -2.38
C MET A 190 11.40 0.63 -2.17
N LYS A 191 12.30 0.22 -3.07
CA LYS A 191 13.71 0.66 -3.04
C LYS A 191 13.83 2.17 -3.23
N VAL A 192 13.07 2.74 -4.16
CA VAL A 192 13.03 4.19 -4.39
C VAL A 192 12.48 4.93 -3.17
N ALA A 193 11.36 4.47 -2.61
CA ALA A 193 10.77 5.03 -1.39
C ALA A 193 11.75 4.94 -0.21
N ARG A 194 12.44 3.81 -0.04
CA ARG A 194 13.46 3.61 0.99
C ARG A 194 14.63 4.58 0.84
N HIS A 195 15.10 4.82 -0.39
CA HIS A 195 16.17 5.79 -0.62
C HIS A 195 15.69 7.22 -0.36
N HIS A 196 14.52 7.59 -0.90
CA HIS A 196 13.94 8.93 -0.78
C HIS A 196 13.64 9.31 0.67
N LEU A 197 12.97 8.42 1.41
CA LEU A 197 12.58 8.70 2.79
C LEU A 197 13.75 8.52 3.77
N GLY A 198 14.63 7.55 3.56
CA GLY A 198 15.77 7.30 4.44
C GLY A 198 15.41 6.89 5.88
N THR A 199 14.14 6.58 6.16
CA THR A 199 13.62 6.30 7.51
C THR A 199 13.42 4.82 7.82
N PHE A 200 13.58 3.93 6.84
CA PHE A 200 13.34 2.50 7.01
C PHE A 200 14.32 1.65 6.21
N LYS A 201 14.33 0.35 6.53
CA LYS A 201 15.04 -0.69 5.78
C LYS A 201 14.03 -1.62 5.11
N LEU A 202 14.37 -2.10 3.93
CA LEU A 202 13.63 -3.17 3.27
C LEU A 202 13.76 -4.49 4.03
N LEU A 203 12.89 -5.45 3.73
CA LEU A 203 12.87 -6.73 4.43
C LEU A 203 14.18 -7.52 4.24
N ASP A 204 14.73 -7.50 3.04
CA ASP A 204 16.01 -8.12 2.65
C ASP A 204 17.25 -7.43 3.25
N GLU A 205 17.10 -6.17 3.70
CA GLU A 205 18.14 -5.43 4.43
C GLU A 205 18.10 -5.68 5.95
N LYS A 206 17.07 -6.38 6.46
CA LYS A 206 16.91 -6.69 7.89
C LYS A 206 17.45 -8.08 8.19
N THR A 207 18.12 -8.21 9.32
CA THR A 207 18.48 -9.52 9.89
C THR A 207 17.33 -9.99 10.78
N PRO A 208 16.63 -11.09 10.44
CA PRO A 208 15.58 -11.62 11.31
C PRO A 208 16.16 -12.00 12.68
N PRO A 209 15.52 -11.62 13.80
CA PRO A 209 15.95 -12.06 15.12
C PRO A 209 15.69 -13.56 15.30
N GLY A 210 16.52 -14.27 16.05
CA GLY A 210 16.38 -15.73 16.22
C GLY A 210 15.08 -16.23 16.87
N VAL A 211 14.21 -15.31 17.33
CA VAL A 211 12.85 -15.63 17.77
C VAL A 211 11.94 -16.08 16.61
N VAL A 212 12.22 -15.67 15.36
CA VAL A 212 11.41 -16.07 14.19
C VAL A 212 11.48 -17.57 13.90
N ASP A 213 12.55 -18.24 14.36
CA ASP A 213 12.76 -19.69 14.22
C ASP A 213 12.16 -20.48 15.41
N LYS A 214 11.45 -19.80 16.32
CA LYS A 214 10.82 -20.43 17.47
C LYS A 214 9.34 -20.66 17.21
N PHE A 215 8.83 -21.77 17.74
CA PHE A 215 7.40 -21.95 17.89
C PHE A 215 6.87 -20.85 18.83
N GLY A 216 5.97 -20.02 18.32
CA GLY A 216 5.31 -18.95 19.06
C GLY A 216 3.87 -19.32 19.38
N TRP A 217 3.35 -18.78 20.48
CA TRP A 217 1.95 -18.87 20.83
C TRP A 217 1.36 -17.48 21.06
N CYS A 218 0.24 -17.18 20.40
CA CYS A 218 -0.52 -15.95 20.55
C CYS A 218 -1.79 -16.23 21.36
N THR A 219 -2.14 -15.32 22.28
CA THR A 219 -3.30 -15.49 23.16
C THR A 219 -4.65 -15.24 22.48
N TRP A 220 -4.70 -14.62 21.28
CA TRP A 220 -5.94 -14.21 20.62
C TRP A 220 -6.90 -15.37 20.36
N ASP A 221 -6.48 -16.41 19.63
CA ASP A 221 -7.37 -17.54 19.33
C ASP A 221 -7.69 -18.40 20.57
N ALA A 222 -6.97 -18.20 21.68
CA ALA A 222 -7.23 -18.90 22.94
C ALA A 222 -8.25 -18.18 23.83
N PHE A 223 -8.22 -16.84 23.87
CA PHE A 223 -9.00 -16.05 24.83
C PHE A 223 -9.84 -14.93 24.20
N TYR A 224 -9.59 -14.57 22.94
CA TYR A 224 -10.08 -13.36 22.31
C TYR A 224 -9.87 -12.15 23.26
N PRO A 225 -10.84 -11.27 23.58
CA PRO A 225 -10.55 -10.14 24.47
C PRO A 225 -10.39 -10.54 25.95
N ASN A 226 -10.63 -11.81 26.33
CA ASN A 226 -10.66 -12.24 27.73
C ASN A 226 -9.31 -12.76 28.21
N VAL A 227 -8.21 -12.11 27.81
CA VAL A 227 -6.85 -12.50 28.21
C VAL A 227 -6.70 -12.30 29.72
N HIS A 228 -6.29 -13.36 30.45
CA HIS A 228 -6.06 -13.27 31.89
C HIS A 228 -4.80 -14.05 32.33
N PRO A 229 -4.11 -13.62 33.41
CA PRO A 229 -2.81 -14.20 33.79
C PRO A 229 -2.83 -15.72 34.01
N LYS A 230 -3.88 -16.23 34.64
CA LYS A 230 -4.05 -17.68 34.88
C LYS A 230 -4.15 -18.47 33.57
N GLY A 231 -4.89 -17.96 32.58
CA GLY A 231 -5.07 -18.63 31.29
C GLY A 231 -3.78 -18.68 30.51
N VAL A 232 -3.01 -17.59 30.51
CA VAL A 232 -1.67 -17.55 29.88
C VAL A 232 -0.74 -18.59 30.52
N TRP A 233 -0.70 -18.67 31.85
CA TRP A 233 0.12 -19.65 32.56
C TRP A 233 -0.27 -21.09 32.23
N GLU A 234 -1.58 -21.40 32.26
CA GLU A 234 -2.10 -22.73 31.95
C GLU A 234 -1.85 -23.11 30.48
N GLY A 235 -1.98 -22.16 29.54
CA GLY A 235 -1.69 -22.37 28.13
C GLY A 235 -0.23 -22.72 27.87
N VAL A 236 0.70 -21.94 28.44
CA VAL A 236 2.15 -22.20 28.33
C VAL A 236 2.52 -23.54 28.97
N LYS A 237 1.97 -23.81 30.17
CA LYS A 237 2.20 -25.09 30.87
C LYS A 237 1.70 -26.27 30.03
N GLY A 238 0.49 -26.19 29.47
CA GLY A 238 -0.09 -27.24 28.65
C GLY A 238 0.73 -27.53 27.39
N LEU A 239 1.21 -26.47 26.70
CA LEU A 239 2.10 -26.62 25.54
C LEU A 239 3.43 -27.28 25.91
N ALA A 240 4.04 -26.89 27.03
CA ALA A 240 5.29 -27.47 27.51
C ALA A 240 5.13 -28.95 27.92
N GLU A 241 4.09 -29.28 28.68
CA GLU A 241 3.78 -30.66 29.09
C GLU A 241 3.40 -31.54 27.88
N GLY A 242 2.79 -30.94 26.85
CA GLY A 242 2.49 -31.60 25.57
C GLY A 242 3.70 -31.79 24.64
N GLY A 243 4.90 -31.37 25.04
CA GLY A 243 6.13 -31.55 24.26
C GLY A 243 6.42 -30.44 23.23
N CYS A 244 5.63 -29.36 23.22
CA CYS A 244 5.76 -28.24 22.29
C CYS A 244 5.92 -26.90 23.05
N PRO A 245 6.95 -26.73 23.91
CA PRO A 245 7.10 -25.49 24.68
C PRO A 245 7.29 -24.28 23.75
N PRO A 246 6.50 -23.19 23.90
CA PRO A 246 6.65 -22.01 23.08
C PRO A 246 7.95 -21.27 23.41
N GLY A 247 8.73 -20.92 22.38
CA GLY A 247 9.91 -20.06 22.50
C GLY A 247 9.58 -18.58 22.40
N MET A 248 8.32 -18.23 22.10
CA MET A 248 7.77 -16.87 22.13
C MET A 248 6.31 -16.93 22.59
N VAL A 249 5.91 -16.03 23.48
CA VAL A 249 4.52 -15.83 23.87
C VAL A 249 4.14 -14.40 23.51
N LEU A 250 3.10 -14.25 22.69
CA LEU A 250 2.52 -12.96 22.33
C LEU A 250 1.19 -12.79 23.06
N ILE A 251 1.14 -11.80 23.95
CA ILE A 251 -0.09 -11.40 24.65
C ILE A 251 -0.79 -10.40 23.73
N ASP A 252 -1.85 -10.88 23.07
CA ASP A 252 -2.70 -10.11 22.15
C ASP A 252 -3.74 -9.26 22.90
N ASP A 253 -4.60 -8.57 22.16
CA ASP A 253 -5.57 -7.60 22.66
C ASP A 253 -6.47 -8.16 23.79
N GLY A 254 -6.91 -7.26 24.67
CA GLY A 254 -7.68 -7.59 25.87
C GLY A 254 -6.89 -7.58 27.20
N TRP A 255 -5.57 -7.35 27.15
CA TRP A 255 -4.75 -7.22 28.37
C TRP A 255 -4.74 -5.82 29.00
N GLN A 256 -5.15 -4.79 28.24
CA GLN A 256 -5.22 -3.39 28.69
C GLN A 256 -6.66 -2.99 29.02
N SER A 257 -6.82 -2.10 29.99
CA SER A 257 -8.08 -1.39 30.22
C SER A 257 -8.15 -0.14 29.33
N ILE A 258 -9.32 0.15 28.75
CA ILE A 258 -9.53 1.28 27.84
C ILE A 258 -10.50 2.30 28.48
N CYS A 259 -10.15 3.58 28.44
CA CYS A 259 -11.01 4.71 28.79
C CYS A 259 -10.97 5.79 27.70
N HIS A 260 -12.05 6.53 27.54
CA HIS A 260 -12.11 7.77 26.77
C HIS A 260 -11.59 8.93 27.62
N ASP A 261 -11.07 9.98 26.98
CA ASP A 261 -10.54 11.16 27.67
C ASP A 261 -11.62 11.87 28.52
N ASP A 262 -12.88 11.78 28.12
CA ASP A 262 -14.03 12.35 28.84
C ASP A 262 -14.55 11.44 29.97
N ASP A 263 -14.03 10.22 30.11
CA ASP A 263 -14.48 9.30 31.16
C ASP A 263 -14.02 9.80 32.54
N PRO A 264 -14.90 9.74 33.55
CA PRO A 264 -14.47 9.97 34.92
C PRO A 264 -13.42 8.93 35.31
N ILE A 265 -12.35 9.37 35.97
CA ILE A 265 -11.34 8.47 36.55
C ILE A 265 -12.09 7.58 37.56
N SER A 266 -12.31 6.33 37.18
CA SER A 266 -12.98 5.33 38.01
C SER A 266 -12.26 4.00 37.86
N ASP A 267 -12.22 3.22 38.94
CA ASP A 267 -11.57 1.90 38.98
C ASP A 267 -12.33 0.82 38.20
N LYS A 268 -13.32 1.19 37.37
CA LYS A 268 -14.08 0.26 36.54
C LYS A 268 -13.40 0.13 35.18
N GLU A 269 -12.72 -0.99 34.99
CA GLU A 269 -12.01 -1.33 33.75
C GLU A 269 -12.98 -1.40 32.56
N GLY A 270 -12.75 -0.56 31.54
CA GLY A 270 -13.55 -0.50 30.32
C GLY A 270 -13.24 -1.61 29.33
N MET A 271 -13.20 -2.88 29.77
CA MET A 271 -12.86 -4.03 28.92
C MET A 271 -13.84 -4.24 27.74
N ASN A 272 -15.07 -3.75 27.84
CA ASN A 272 -16.13 -3.95 26.83
C ASN A 272 -16.30 -2.77 25.83
N ARG A 273 -15.34 -1.87 25.71
CA ARG A 273 -15.50 -0.62 24.93
C ARG A 273 -14.86 -0.65 23.54
N THR A 274 -14.38 -1.81 23.08
CA THR A 274 -13.79 -1.95 21.75
C THR A 274 -14.89 -1.94 20.67
N SER A 275 -15.08 -0.80 20.00
CA SER A 275 -15.77 -0.73 18.69
C SER A 275 -14.87 -1.21 17.54
N ALA A 276 -13.63 -1.60 17.83
CA ALA A 276 -12.65 -2.00 16.81
C ALA A 276 -12.87 -3.45 16.36
N GLY A 277 -13.98 -3.70 15.67
CA GLY A 277 -14.04 -4.76 14.65
C GLY A 277 -14.88 -6.00 14.94
N VAL A 278 -15.60 -6.11 16.07
CA VAL A 278 -16.44 -7.29 16.37
C VAL A 278 -17.91 -7.12 15.95
N GLU A 279 -18.45 -5.90 15.91
CA GLU A 279 -19.91 -5.70 15.72
C GLU A 279 -20.40 -5.58 14.27
N ASP A 280 -19.52 -5.46 13.26
CA ASP A 280 -19.93 -5.08 11.90
C ASP A 280 -19.79 -6.21 10.84
N ASP A 281 -19.56 -7.47 11.26
CA ASP A 281 -19.31 -8.60 10.34
C ASP A 281 -20.60 -9.18 9.69
N ASN A 282 -21.80 -8.84 10.17
CA ASN A 282 -23.06 -9.41 9.65
C ASN A 282 -23.88 -8.48 8.73
N GLY A 283 -23.51 -7.20 8.57
CA GLY A 283 -24.38 -6.20 7.95
C GLY A 283 -24.10 -5.84 6.48
N ARG A 284 -22.87 -6.03 5.99
CA ARG A 284 -22.42 -5.39 4.73
C ARG A 284 -22.40 -6.27 3.48
N PHE A 285 -22.64 -7.59 3.58
CA PHE A 285 -22.63 -8.48 2.41
C PHE A 285 -23.99 -8.66 1.69
N SER A 286 -25.05 -7.98 2.14
CA SER A 286 -26.42 -8.27 1.66
C SER A 286 -26.96 -7.36 0.55
N SER A 287 -26.22 -6.39 0.01
CA SER A 287 -26.80 -5.55 -1.04
C SER A 287 -25.77 -5.01 -2.02
N ARG A 288 -25.74 -5.61 -3.21
CA ARG A 288 -25.70 -4.91 -4.50
C ARG A 288 -26.02 -5.91 -5.61
N GLN A 289 -27.08 -5.62 -6.37
CA GLN A 289 -27.46 -6.31 -7.59
C GLN A 289 -26.41 -6.03 -8.68
N ASP A 290 -26.07 -7.07 -9.43
CA ASP A 290 -25.24 -7.01 -10.62
C ASP A 290 -25.88 -6.08 -11.68
N CYS A 291 -25.08 -5.20 -12.28
CA CYS A 291 -25.46 -4.51 -13.51
C CYS A 291 -25.04 -5.38 -14.70
N GLU A 292 -26.03 -5.78 -15.52
CA GLU A 292 -25.83 -6.18 -16.93
C GLU A 292 -25.31 -5.01 -17.77
#